data_AF-A0A3D4YGD4-F1
#
_entry.id   AF-A0A3D4YGD4-F1
#
_cell.length_a   1.000
_cell.length_b   1.000
_cell.length_c   1.000
_cell.angle_alpha   90.00
_cell.angle_beta   90.00
_cell.angle_gamma   90.00
#
_symmetry.space_group_name_H-M   'P 1'
#
loop_
_entity.id
_entity.type
_entity.pdbx_description
1 polymer ?
#
loop_
_entity_poly.entity_id
_entity_poly.type
_entity_poly.pdbx_seq_one_letter_code
_entity_poly.pdbx_strand_id
1 'polypeptide(L)'
;MDALLMMVPTKNALFFSKDGDYYPQKGYLETTFPLIYKEHQTKSTEVQSYIYGGVQIWSKKGFLDYKSHNKKYPMLPAFHHAEKKNRLWGTRYNHLWCDIGTLESYNSLNKILSHYNEPQ
;
A
#
# COMPACT_ATOMS: atom_id res chain seq x y z
N MET A 1 6.31 -1.26 -16.17
CA MET A 1 5.46 -1.33 -14.96
C MET A 1 4.26 -2.23 -15.23
N ASP A 2 3.96 -3.15 -14.32
CA ASP A 2 2.79 -4.05 -14.37
C ASP A 2 1.68 -3.56 -13.44
N ALA A 3 2.05 -3.11 -12.24
CA ALA A 3 1.15 -2.53 -11.26
C ALA A 3 1.77 -1.29 -10.61
N LEU A 4 0.92 -0.30 -10.33
CA LEU A 4 1.21 0.88 -9.52
C LEU A 4 0.28 0.88 -8.31
N LEU A 5 0.85 0.90 -7.11
CA LEU A 5 0.11 0.86 -5.85
C LEU A 5 0.12 2.22 -5.17
N MET A 6 -1.00 2.62 -4.56
CA MET A 6 -1.00 3.77 -3.65
C MET A 6 -0.36 3.37 -2.33
N MET A 7 0.75 4.01 -2.01
CA MET A 7 1.57 3.73 -0.84
C MET A 7 1.41 4.83 0.19
N VAL A 8 0.93 4.46 1.37
CA VAL A 8 0.69 5.38 2.48
C VAL A 8 1.86 5.25 3.46
N PRO A 9 2.60 6.33 3.77
CA PRO A 9 3.57 6.31 4.87
C PRO A 9 2.85 5.88 6.16
N THR A 10 3.42 4.96 6.93
CA THR A 10 2.81 4.47 8.18
C THR A 10 2.40 5.60 9.13
N LYS A 11 3.21 6.66 9.24
CA LYS A 11 2.91 7.86 10.04
C LYS A 11 1.62 8.62 9.62
N ASN A 12 1.14 8.40 8.40
CA ASN A 12 -0.07 9.02 7.86
C ASN A 12 -1.30 8.11 7.95
N ALA A 13 -1.14 6.86 8.42
CA ALA A 13 -2.22 5.90 8.51
C ALA A 13 -2.88 5.95 9.88
N LEU A 14 -4.10 6.47 9.93
CA LEU A 14 -4.95 6.50 11.11
C LEU A 14 -5.60 5.13 11.33
N PHE A 15 -5.66 4.72 12.59
CA PHE A 15 -6.29 3.46 13.05
C PHE A 15 -5.73 2.18 12.41
N PHE A 16 -4.52 2.25 11.86
CA PHE A 16 -3.79 1.09 11.39
C PHE A 16 -2.65 0.78 12.36
N SER A 17 -2.66 -0.42 12.94
CA SER A 17 -1.74 -0.81 14.01
C SER A 17 -0.63 -1.77 13.58
N LYS A 18 -0.60 -2.18 12.30
CA LYS A 18 0.39 -3.12 11.78
C LYS A 18 1.61 -2.39 11.21
N ASP A 19 2.69 -3.12 11.04
CA ASP A 19 3.85 -2.67 10.27
C ASP A 19 3.49 -2.48 8.79
N GLY A 20 4.16 -1.55 8.12
CA GLY A 20 4.02 -1.37 6.66
C GLY A 20 4.37 -2.64 5.88
N ASP A 21 3.75 -2.80 4.72
CA ASP A 21 3.84 -4.00 3.88
C ASP A 21 5.03 -3.98 2.91
N TYR A 22 5.45 -2.78 2.49
CA TYR A 22 6.45 -2.59 1.45
C TYR A 22 7.48 -1.52 1.80
N TYR A 23 8.63 -1.64 1.15
CA TYR A 23 9.69 -0.64 1.15
C TYR A 23 9.99 -0.19 -0.29
N PRO A 24 10.45 1.05 -0.49
CA PRO A 24 11.10 1.42 -1.74
C PRO A 24 12.38 0.59 -1.90
N GLN A 25 12.70 0.18 -3.13
CA GLN A 25 14.03 -0.37 -3.40
C GLN A 25 15.11 0.71 -3.18
N LYS A 26 16.34 0.30 -2.87
CA LYS A 26 17.45 1.20 -2.52
C LYS A 26 17.73 2.21 -3.65
N GLY A 27 17.97 3.48 -3.28
CA GLY A 27 18.36 4.54 -4.21
C GLY A 27 17.20 5.38 -4.77
N TYR A 28 15.96 5.10 -4.36
CA TYR A 28 14.78 5.84 -4.81
C TYR A 28 14.25 6.76 -3.70
N LEU A 29 14.20 8.07 -3.98
CA LEU A 29 13.59 9.11 -3.13
C LEU A 29 12.44 9.85 -3.83
N GLU A 30 11.96 9.31 -4.96
CA GLU A 30 10.93 9.93 -5.79
C GLU A 30 9.52 9.70 -5.25
N THR A 31 8.53 10.42 -5.80
CA THR A 31 7.11 10.20 -5.52
C THR A 31 6.62 8.84 -6.01
N THR A 32 7.31 8.22 -6.96
CA THR A 32 7.00 6.91 -7.54
C THR A 32 8.25 6.06 -7.56
N PHE A 33 8.20 4.85 -7.00
CA PHE A 33 9.38 4.01 -6.77
C PHE A 33 9.06 2.53 -6.95
N PRO A 34 10.03 1.70 -7.34
CA PRO A 34 9.86 0.25 -7.34
C PRO A 34 9.75 -0.27 -5.90
N LEU A 35 8.88 -1.25 -5.70
CA LEU A 35 8.56 -1.81 -4.38
C LEU A 35 9.29 -3.13 -4.15
N ILE A 36 9.62 -3.38 -2.88
CA ILE A 36 9.98 -4.70 -2.36
C ILE A 36 9.06 -5.04 -1.20
N TYR A 37 8.51 -6.25 -1.19
CA TYR A 37 7.69 -6.73 -0.09
C TYR A 37 8.55 -7.00 1.15
N LYS A 38 8.04 -6.67 2.34
CA LYS A 38 8.82 -6.70 3.60
C LYS A 38 9.53 -8.04 3.86
N GLU A 39 8.90 -9.16 3.53
CA GLU A 39 9.47 -10.50 3.75
C GLU A 39 10.59 -10.84 2.76
N HIS A 40 10.67 -10.16 1.63
CA HIS A 40 11.73 -10.35 0.63
C HIS A 40 12.95 -9.46 0.89
N GLN A 41 12.89 -8.52 1.84
CA GLN A 41 14.00 -7.62 2.13
C GLN A 41 15.01 -8.27 3.10
N THR A 42 16.23 -8.50 2.62
CA THR A 42 17.35 -8.92 3.47
C THR A 42 17.85 -7.73 4.28
N LYS A 43 17.44 -7.64 5.56
CA LYS A 43 17.94 -6.73 6.61
C LYS A 43 18.55 -5.41 6.08
N SER A 44 17.72 -4.38 5.92
CA SER A 44 18.19 -3.00 5.73
C SER A 44 17.54 -2.09 6.76
N THR A 45 18.40 -1.30 7.39
CA THR A 45 18.16 -0.20 8.33
C THR A 45 17.20 0.87 7.79
N GLU A 46 16.35 1.38 8.68
CA GLU A 46 15.71 2.73 8.69
C GLU A 46 14.91 3.22 7.46
N VAL A 47 14.57 2.37 6.49
CA VAL A 47 13.73 2.82 5.37
C VAL A 47 12.28 2.96 5.83
N GLN A 48 11.69 4.14 5.59
CA GLN A 48 10.28 4.41 5.86
C GLN A 48 9.40 3.33 5.23
N SER A 49 8.67 2.59 6.07
CA SER A 49 7.74 1.56 5.64
C SER A 49 6.45 2.17 5.13
N TYR A 50 5.87 1.55 4.11
CA TYR A 50 4.63 1.98 3.49
C TYR A 50 3.56 0.89 3.58
N ILE A 51 2.32 1.33 3.80
CA ILE A 51 1.14 0.48 3.78
C ILE A 51 0.52 0.56 2.38
N TYR A 52 0.01 -0.56 1.88
CA TYR A 52 -0.79 -0.56 0.68
C TYR A 52 -2.20 -0.02 1.00
N GLY A 53 -2.55 1.16 0.46
CA GLY A 53 -3.80 1.85 0.77
C GLY A 53 -5.05 1.34 0.06
N GLY A 54 -5.00 0.15 -0.57
CA GLY A 54 -6.13 -0.46 -1.28
C GLY A 54 -6.43 0.10 -2.68
N VAL A 55 -5.69 1.11 -3.14
CA VAL A 55 -5.85 1.70 -4.48
C VAL A 55 -4.70 1.25 -5.37
N GLN A 56 -5.04 0.76 -6.57
CA GLN A 56 -4.07 0.21 -7.51
C GLN A 56 -4.46 0.45 -8.96
N ILE A 57 -3.45 0.56 -9.82
CA ILE A 57 -3.60 0.60 -11.28
C ILE A 57 -2.81 -0.57 -11.85
N TRP A 58 -3.45 -1.35 -12.72
CA TRP A 58 -2.83 -2.45 -13.44
C TRP A 58 -2.73 -2.15 -14.93
N SER A 59 -1.56 -2.42 -15.50
CA SER A 59 -1.44 -2.41 -16.96
C SER A 59 -2.11 -3.65 -17.55
N LYS A 60 -2.65 -3.54 -18.76
CA LYS A 60 -3.22 -4.69 -19.49
C LYS A 60 -2.24 -5.87 -19.55
N LYS A 61 -0.96 -5.57 -19.78
CA LYS A 61 0.12 -6.58 -19.79
C LYS A 61 0.27 -7.24 -18.42
N GLY A 62 0.35 -6.46 -17.34
CA GLY A 62 0.50 -6.97 -15.97
C GLY A 62 -0.64 -7.90 -15.57
N PHE A 63 -1.88 -7.54 -15.91
CA PHE A 63 -3.07 -8.35 -15.64
C PHE A 63 -3.07 -9.68 -16.41
N LEU A 64 -2.65 -9.68 -17.68
CA LEU A 64 -2.64 -10.89 -18.51
C LEU A 64 -1.43 -11.81 -18.26
N ASP A 65 -0.33 -11.26 -17.75
CA ASP A 65 0.92 -11.99 -17.52
C ASP A 65 0.88 -12.85 -16.25
N TYR A 66 -0.02 -12.56 -15.30
CA TYR A 66 -0.28 -13.43 -14.16
C TYR A 66 -1.44 -14.39 -14.47
N LYS A 67 -1.16 -15.69 -14.48
CA LYS A 67 -2.19 -16.73 -14.65
C LYS A 67 -2.72 -17.15 -13.28
N SER A 68 -3.97 -16.78 -12.99
CA SER A 68 -4.68 -17.22 -11.79
C SER A 68 -4.82 -18.74 -11.74
N HIS A 69 -4.58 -19.34 -10.58
CA HIS A 69 -4.93 -20.73 -10.32
C HIS A 69 -6.38 -20.79 -9.80
N ASN A 70 -7.18 -21.74 -10.28
CA ASN A 70 -8.56 -21.97 -9.82
C ASN A 70 -9.54 -20.81 -10.00
N LYS A 71 -9.39 -20.00 -11.06
CA LYS A 71 -10.24 -18.83 -11.38
C LYS A 71 -10.31 -17.77 -10.26
N LYS A 72 -9.41 -17.81 -9.27
CA LYS A 72 -9.27 -16.79 -8.22
C LYS A 72 -8.05 -15.94 -8.51
N TYR A 73 -8.17 -14.63 -8.38
CA TYR A 73 -7.07 -13.69 -8.60
C TYR A 73 -6.62 -13.08 -7.26
N PRO A 74 -5.87 -13.83 -6.42
CA PRO A 74 -5.37 -13.29 -5.17
C PRO A 74 -4.33 -12.20 -5.44
N MET A 75 -4.52 -11.02 -4.85
CA MET A 75 -3.70 -9.85 -5.16
C MET A 75 -2.24 -10.00 -4.73
N LEU A 76 -1.99 -10.55 -3.53
CA LEU A 76 -0.63 -10.67 -3.01
C LEU A 76 0.29 -11.53 -3.90
N PRO A 77 -0.12 -12.74 -4.36
CA PRO A 77 0.64 -13.48 -5.37
C PRO A 77 0.85 -12.73 -6.69
N ALA A 78 -0.14 -11.95 -7.14
CA ALA A 78 0.01 -11.14 -8.35
C ALA A 78 1.03 -10.02 -8.15
N PHE A 79 1.06 -9.38 -6.97
CA PHE A 79 2.09 -8.40 -6.61
C PHE A 79 3.48 -9.04 -6.57
N HIS A 80 3.64 -10.19 -5.91
CA HIS A 80 4.92 -10.91 -5.87
C HIS A 80 5.41 -11.29 -7.28
N HIS A 81 4.50 -11.64 -8.19
CA HIS A 81 4.85 -11.92 -9.59
C HIS A 81 5.37 -10.67 -10.32
N ALA A 82 4.72 -9.52 -10.13
CA ALA A 82 5.18 -8.24 -10.68
C ALA A 82 6.52 -7.80 -10.04
N GLU A 83 6.68 -7.97 -8.74
CA GLU A 83 7.88 -7.67 -7.96
C GLU A 83 9.08 -8.48 -8.44
N LYS A 84 8.95 -9.81 -8.57
CA LYS A 84 10.02 -10.70 -9.08
C LYS A 84 10.54 -10.31 -10.45
N LYS A 85 9.74 -9.57 -11.23
CA LYS A 85 10.09 -9.09 -12.56
C LYS A 85 10.50 -7.61 -12.56
N ASN A 86 10.69 -6.99 -11.38
CA ASN A 86 10.98 -5.57 -11.18
C ASN A 86 9.95 -4.64 -11.84
N ARG A 87 8.68 -5.05 -11.84
CA ARG A 87 7.57 -4.33 -12.47
C ARG A 87 6.46 -3.93 -11.49
N LEU A 88 6.65 -4.13 -10.19
CA LEU A 88 5.78 -3.61 -9.13
C LEU A 88 6.29 -2.25 -8.65
N TRP A 89 5.42 -1.24 -8.72
CA TRP A 89 5.74 0.13 -8.36
C TRP A 89 4.73 0.67 -7.36
N GLY A 90 5.15 1.64 -6.57
CA GLY A 90 4.35 2.37 -5.61
C GLY A 90 4.43 3.86 -5.88
N THR A 91 3.33 4.57 -5.65
CA THR A 91 3.30 6.03 -5.60
C THR A 91 2.91 6.50 -4.21
N ARG A 92 3.64 7.46 -3.66
CA ARG A 92 3.43 7.96 -2.30
C ARG A 92 2.20 8.86 -2.23
N TYR A 93 1.28 8.52 -1.32
CA TYR A 93 0.19 9.37 -0.90
C TYR A 93 0.55 10.10 0.39
N ASN A 94 0.61 11.43 0.34
CA ASN A 94 1.14 12.28 1.42
C ASN A 94 0.09 12.81 2.40
N HIS A 95 -1.20 12.53 2.19
CA HIS A 95 -2.26 12.95 3.09
C HIS A 95 -2.62 11.84 4.09
N LEU A 96 -3.54 12.16 4.99
CA LEU A 96 -4.10 11.20 5.93
C LEU A 96 -4.89 10.13 5.18
N TRP A 97 -4.67 8.89 5.59
CA TRP A 97 -5.41 7.72 5.15
C TRP A 97 -5.92 7.00 6.39
N CYS A 98 -7.10 6.39 6.31
CA CYS A 98 -7.80 5.87 7.47
C CYS A 98 -8.26 4.43 7.21
N ASP A 99 -7.83 3.48 8.04
CA ASP A 99 -8.35 2.12 7.98
C ASP A 99 -9.68 2.05 8.75
N ILE A 100 -10.78 1.89 8.03
CA ILE A 100 -12.13 1.74 8.61
C ILE A 100 -12.63 0.30 8.57
N GLY A 101 -11.72 -0.68 8.42
CA GLY A 101 -12.07 -2.10 8.33
C GLY A 101 -12.63 -2.72 9.62
N THR A 102 -12.58 -2.00 10.74
CA THR A 102 -13.14 -2.45 12.03
C THR A 102 -14.19 -1.47 12.55
N LEU A 103 -15.12 -1.97 13.38
CA LEU A 103 -16.13 -1.15 14.03
C LEU A 103 -15.50 -0.09 14.96
N GLU A 104 -14.40 -0.44 15.63
CA GLU A 104 -13.66 0.49 16.50
C GLU A 104 -13.06 1.65 15.70
N SER A 105 -12.39 1.35 14.59
CA SER A 105 -11.80 2.38 13.72
C SER A 105 -12.89 3.27 13.09
N TYR A 106 -14.00 2.67 12.66
CA TYR A 106 -15.16 3.41 12.14
C TYR A 106 -15.73 4.38 13.18
N ASN A 107 -15.97 3.90 14.41
CA ASN A 107 -16.49 4.74 15.49
C ASN A 107 -15.51 5.86 15.88
N SER A 108 -14.21 5.58 15.85
CA SER A 108 -13.18 6.58 16.12
C SER A 108 -13.17 7.68 15.05
N LEU A 109 -13.29 7.32 13.78
CA LEU A 109 -13.42 8.29 12.69
C LEU A 109 -14.69 9.13 12.84
N ASN A 110 -15.84 8.50 13.13
CA ASN A 110 -17.10 9.22 13.32
C ASN A 110 -17.02 10.26 14.44
N LYS A 111 -16.33 9.96 15.56
CA LYS A 111 -16.08 10.93 16.63
C LYS A 111 -15.27 12.12 16.12
N ILE A 112 -14.21 11.89 15.35
CA ILE A 112 -13.39 12.98 14.80
C ILE A 112 -14.24 13.86 13.87
N LEU A 113 -15.01 13.25 12.98
CA LEU A 113 -15.83 13.97 12.01
C LEU A 113 -17.01 14.70 12.65
N SER A 114 -17.59 14.16 13.73
CA SER A 114 -18.70 14.81 14.42
C SER A 114 -18.26 16.06 15.18
N HIS A 115 -17.07 16.08 15.78
CA HIS A 115 -16.53 17.26 16.46
C HIS A 115 -16.11 18.37 15.48
N TYR A 116 -15.87 18.06 14.21
CA TYR A 116 -15.61 19.05 13.16
C TYR A 116 -16.88 19.77 12.69
N ASN A 117 -18.07 19.25 13.00
CA ASN A 117 -19.35 19.81 12.56
C ASN A 117 -20.02 20.71 13.60
N GLU A 118 -19.40 20.96 14.75
CA GLU A 118 -19.88 22.01 15.66
C GLU A 118 -19.37 23.38 15.18
N PRO A 119 -20.26 24.36 14.93
CA PRO A 119 -19.83 25.70 14.55
C PRO A 119 -19.03 26.32 15.71
N GLN A 120 -17.84 26.85 15.39
CA GLN A 120 -17.09 27.73 16.28
C GLN A 120 -17.82 29.06 16.50
#